data_AF-A0A919FVA9-F1
#
_entry.id   AF-A0A919FVA9-F1
#
_cell.length_a   1.000
_cell.length_b   1.000
_cell.length_c   1.000
_cell.angle_alpha   90.00
_cell.angle_beta   90.00
_cell.angle_gamma   90.00
#
_symmetry.space_group_name_H-M   'P 1'
#
loop_
_entity.id
_entity.type
_entity.pdbx_description
1 polymer ?
#
loop_
_entity_poly.entity_id
_entity_poly.type
_entity_poly.pdbx_seq_one_letter_code
_entity_poly.pdbx_strand_id
1 'polypeptide(L)' 'MTKAARPARVEPVIEHVTSETYTTRRGEADVVLYKVSGGAPTWPGADDGSATQEVSATELVWDFFSRCRR' A
#
# COMPACT_ATOMS: atom_id res chain seq x y z
N MET A 1 -27.31 -2.95 -5.91
CA MET A 1 -26.51 -3.54 -7.01
C MET A 1 -25.06 -3.09 -6.83
N THR A 2 -24.20 -3.93 -6.24
CA THR A 2 -22.78 -3.60 -6.05
C THR A 2 -22.06 -3.88 -7.36
N LYS A 3 -21.64 -2.83 -8.08
CA LYS A 3 -20.81 -2.96 -9.28
C LYS A 3 -19.50 -3.63 -8.86
N ALA A 4 -19.22 -4.82 -9.38
CA ALA A 4 -17.97 -5.52 -9.13
C ALA A 4 -16.79 -4.62 -9.51
N ALA A 5 -15.97 -4.25 -8.53
CA ALA A 5 -14.69 -3.60 -8.79
C ALA A 5 -13.84 -4.54 -9.64
N ARG A 6 -13.07 -3.98 -10.58
CA ARG A 6 -12.09 -4.78 -11.33
C ARG A 6 -11.10 -5.38 -10.30
N PRO A 7 -10.71 -6.66 -10.42
CA PRO A 7 -9.80 -7.26 -9.45
C PRO A 7 -8.51 -6.42 -9.38
N ALA A 8 -8.01 -6.21 -8.17
CA ALA A 8 -6.76 -5.50 -7.95
C ALA A 8 -5.61 -6.27 -8.61
N ARG A 9 -4.62 -5.53 -9.12
CA ARG A 9 -3.34 -6.13 -9.51
C ARG A 9 -2.51 -6.34 -8.26
N VAL A 10 -2.16 -7.59 -7.95
CA VAL A 10 -1.39 -7.95 -6.75
C VAL A 10 0.05 -8.26 -7.13
N GLU A 11 1.01 -7.67 -6.42
CA GLU A 11 2.45 -7.92 -6.64
C GLU A 11 3.20 -8.09 -5.30
N PRO A 12 4.11 -9.08 -5.20
CA PRO A 12 5.05 -9.12 -4.10
C PRO A 12 6.02 -7.94 -4.20
N VAL A 13 6.31 -7.30 -3.07
CA VAL A 13 7.26 -6.18 -2.96
C VAL A 13 8.54 -6.69 -2.32
N ILE A 14 8.39 -7.34 -1.16
CA ILE A 14 9.43 -8.04 -0.40
C ILE A 14 8.74 -9.20 0.36
N GLU A 15 9.50 -10.03 1.07
CA GLU A 15 9.06 -11.29 1.68
C GLU A 15 7.68 -11.22 2.37
N HIS A 16 7.48 -10.26 3.27
CA HIS A 16 6.22 -10.12 4.01
C HIS A 16 5.35 -8.96 3.54
N VAL A 17 5.62 -8.40 2.36
CA VAL A 17 4.89 -7.23 1.84
C VAL A 17 4.36 -7.47 0.43
N THR A 18 3.07 -7.26 0.27
CA THR A 18 2.38 -7.29 -1.04
C THR A 18 1.74 -5.93 -1.33
N SER A 19 1.67 -5.56 -2.61
CA SER A 19 0.93 -4.38 -3.06
C SER A 19 -0.29 -4.79 -3.87
N GLU A 20 -1.39 -4.06 -3.72
CA GLU A 20 -2.62 -4.23 -4.49
C GLU A 20 -2.98 -2.90 -5.14
N THR A 21 -2.97 -2.86 -6.47
CA THR A 21 -3.33 -1.66 -7.24
C THR A 21 -4.77 -1.74 -7.72
N TYR A 22 -5.55 -0.73 -7.35
CA TYR A 22 -6.93 -0.52 -7.77
C TYR A 22 -6.99 0.68 -8.72
N THR A 23 -7.21 0.41 -10.01
CA THR A 23 -7.41 1.46 -11.02
C THR A 23 -8.90 1.67 -11.27
N THR A 24 -9.38 2.89 -11.04
CA THR A 24 -10.77 3.28 -11.33
C THR A 24 -10.93 3.63 -12.82
N ARG A 25 -12.06 3.23 -13.43
CA ARG A 25 -12.40 3.69 -14.80
C ARG A 25 -12.81 5.15 -14.72
N ARG A 26 -12.14 6.02 -15.48
CA ARG A 26 -12.32 7.49 -15.62
C ARG A 26 -11.49 8.40 -14.70
N GLY A 27 -10.24 8.02 -14.40
CA GLY A 27 -9.25 9.01 -13.91
C GLY A 27 -9.60 9.68 -12.58
N GLU A 28 -10.36 8.98 -11.72
CA GLU A 28 -10.79 9.52 -10.42
C GLU A 28 -9.67 9.39 -9.37
N ALA A 29 -9.00 8.23 -9.29
CA ALA A 29 -7.75 8.04 -8.56
C ALA A 29 -7.19 6.63 -8.81
N ASP A 30 -5.86 6.50 -8.78
CA ASP A 30 -5.17 5.22 -8.58
C ASP A 30 -4.95 5.03 -7.07
N VAL A 31 -5.29 3.84 -6.56
CA VAL A 31 -5.06 3.46 -5.17
C VAL A 31 -4.10 2.28 -5.13
N VAL A 32 -3.03 2.41 -4.34
CA VAL A 32 -2.09 1.32 -4.06
C VAL A 32 -2.17 0.99 -2.58
N LEU A 33 -2.60 -0.23 -2.25
CA LEU A 33 -2.66 -0.75 -0.89
C LEU A 33 -1.47 -1.66 -0.64
N TYR A 34 -0.65 -1.36 0.36
CA TYR A 34 0.41 -2.25 0.83
C TYR A 34 -0.11 -3.07 2.02
N LYS A 35 0.00 -4.40 1.93
CA LYS A 35 -0.31 -5.35 3.00
C LYS A 35 0.99 -5.94 3.53
N VAL A 36 1.20 -5.76 4.81
CA VAL A 36 2.36 -6.26 5.55
C VAL A 36 1.89 -7.42 6.44
N SER A 37 2.58 -8.55 6.39
CA SER A 37 2.34 -9.72 7.24
C SER A 37 3.49 -9.90 8.25
N GLY A 38 3.28 -10.74 9.27
CA GLY A 38 4.33 -11.04 10.25
C GLY A 38 4.59 -9.97 11.33
N GLY A 39 3.83 -8.86 11.35
CA GLY A 39 3.89 -7.84 12.40
C GLY A 39 2.52 -7.55 13.01
N ALA A 40 2.49 -6.85 14.14
CA ALA A 40 1.29 -6.33 14.76
C ALA A 40 1.01 -4.88 14.31
N PRO A 41 -0.26 -4.44 14.29
CA PRO A 41 -0.59 -3.04 14.05
C PRO A 41 0.01 -2.15 15.15
N THR A 42 0.83 -1.18 14.76
CA THR A 42 1.32 -0.14 15.66
C THR A 42 1.10 1.25 15.06
N TRP A 43 0.99 2.26 15.91
CA TRP A 43 0.88 3.64 15.47
C TRP A 43 2.27 4.20 15.15
N PRO A 44 2.39 5.07 14.13
CA PRO A 44 3.63 5.81 13.91
C PRO A 44 4.08 6.54 15.18
N GLY A 45 5.32 6.33 15.59
CA GLY A 45 5.90 6.91 16.81
C GLY A 45 5.73 6.08 18.08
N ALA A 46 5.00 4.95 18.03
CA ALA A 46 5.06 3.94 19.06
C ALA A 46 6.27 3.01 18.79
N ASP A 47 7.09 2.79 19.81
CA ASP A 47 8.22 1.86 19.76
C ASP A 47 7.93 0.67 20.70
N ASP A 48 7.05 -0.21 20.24
CA ASP A 48 6.68 -1.45 20.94
C ASP A 48 7.35 -2.69 20.32
N GLY A 49 8.21 -2.49 19.30
CA GLY A 49 8.94 -3.53 18.59
C GLY A 49 8.05 -4.54 17.84
N SER A 50 6.73 -4.30 17.77
CA SER A 50 5.77 -5.29 17.28
C SER A 50 5.51 -5.19 15.77
N ALA A 51 5.83 -4.04 15.16
CA ALA A 51 5.72 -3.83 13.72
C ALA A 51 7.03 -4.15 13.00
N THR A 52 6.90 -4.79 11.83
CA THR A 52 8.02 -5.05 10.92
C THR A 52 8.53 -3.73 10.30
N GLN A 53 9.84 -3.65 10.05
CA GLN A 53 10.49 -2.49 9.42
C GLN A 53 10.90 -2.75 7.96
N GLU A 54 10.27 -3.72 7.29
CA GLU A 54 10.62 -4.10 5.90
C GLU A 54 10.31 -3.02 4.87
N VAL A 55 9.37 -2.12 5.19
CA VAL A 55 9.03 -0.97 4.36
C VAL A 55 8.84 0.28 5.21
N SER A 56 9.23 1.42 4.67
CA SER A 56 8.88 2.74 5.22
C SER A 56 7.60 3.25 4.57
N ALA A 57 6.50 3.32 5.33
CA ALA A 57 5.25 3.88 4.84
C ALA A 57 5.43 5.33 4.36
N THR A 58 6.28 6.10 5.04
CA THR A 58 6.62 7.47 4.66
C THR A 58 7.27 7.53 3.28
N GLU A 59 8.28 6.69 3.02
CA GLU A 59 8.96 6.67 1.72
C GLU A 59 8.02 6.20 0.60
N LEU A 60 7.18 5.18 0.85
CA LEU A 60 6.21 4.69 -0.12
C LEU A 60 5.20 5.78 -0.54
N VAL A 61 4.70 6.56 0.42
CA VAL A 61 3.80 7.68 0.14
C VAL A 61 4.50 8.75 -0.70
N TRP A 62 5.72 9.12 -0.36
CA TRP A 62 6.48 10.12 -1.12
C TRP A 62 6.84 9.64 -2.53
N ASP A 63 7.25 8.38 -2.67
CA ASP A 63 7.53 7.77 -3.98
C ASP A 63 6.29 7.77 -4.87
N PHE A 64 5.12 7.41 -4.34
CA PHE A 64 3.84 7.50 -5.05
C PHE A 64 3.60 8.92 -5.60
N PHE A 65 3.69 9.95 -4.75
CA PHE A 65 3.47 11.33 -5.20
C PHE A 65 4.56 11.85 -6.13
N SER A 66 5.80 11.38 -6.00
CA SER A 66 6.90 11.76 -6.90
C SER A 66 6.64 11.30 -8.34
N ARG A 67 6.03 10.12 -8.51
CA ARG A 67 5.61 9.58 -9.81
C ARG A 67 4.36 10.28 -10.36
N CYS A 68 3.54 10.86 -9.48
CA CYS A 68 2.36 11.64 -9.84
C CYS A 68 2.66 13.12 -10.14
N ARG A 69 3.92 13.57 -10.12
CA ARG A 69 4.30 14.89 -10.66
C ARG A 69 4.15 14.88 -12.18
N ARG A 70 2.99 15.33 -12.66
CA ARG A 70 2.85 15.91 -14.00
C ARG A 70 3.21 17.39 -13.97
#